data_AF-A0A4M3JSF9-F1
#
_entry.id   AF-A0A4M3JSF9-F1
#
_cell.length_a   1.000
_cell.length_b   1.000
_cell.length_c   1.000
_cell.angle_alpha   90.00
_cell.angle_beta   90.00
_cell.angle_gamma   90.00
#
_symmetry.space_group_name_H-M   'P 1'
#
loop_
_entity.id
_entity.type
_entity.pdbx_description
1 polymer ?
#
loop_
_entity_poly.entity_id
_entity_poly.type
_entity_poly.pdbx_seq_one_letter_code
_entity_poly.pdbx_strand_id
1 'polypeptide(L)'
;MAYSIDFRKKVLSYCERTGSITEASHVFQISRNTIYGWLKLKEKTGELNHQVKGTKPRKVDRDRLKNYLTDNPDAYLTEIASEFGCHPTTIHYALKAMGYTRKKKNHTYYEQDPEKVALFLKNFNSLKHLAPV
;
A
#
# COMPACT_ATOMS: atom_id res chain seq x y z
N MET A 1 17.21 11.68 -9.12
CA MET A 1 16.56 12.04 -10.40
C MET A 1 16.91 10.97 -11.42
N ALA A 2 15.94 10.50 -12.20
CA ALA A 2 16.18 9.53 -13.27
C ALA A 2 16.09 10.24 -14.62
N TYR A 3 17.06 10.01 -15.50
CA TYR A 3 16.98 10.50 -16.88
C TYR A 3 15.85 9.81 -17.64
N SER A 4 15.19 10.54 -18.54
CA SER A 4 14.13 10.01 -19.41
C SER A 4 14.64 8.87 -20.29
N ILE A 5 13.76 7.94 -20.66
CA ILE A 5 14.15 6.77 -21.44
C ILE A 5 14.71 7.16 -22.81
N ASP A 6 14.13 8.18 -23.44
CA ASP A 6 14.55 8.65 -24.76
C ASP A 6 15.95 9.25 -24.73
N PHE A 7 16.27 9.97 -23.64
CA PHE A 7 17.62 10.49 -23.43
C PHE A 7 18.64 9.35 -23.31
N ARG A 8 18.32 8.31 -22.53
CA ARG A 8 19.20 7.13 -22.39
C ARG A 8 19.42 6.44 -23.74
N LYS A 9 18.35 6.24 -24.52
CA LYS A 9 18.42 5.65 -25.86
C LYS A 9 19.31 6.47 -26.78
N LYS A 10 19.15 7.80 -26.78
CA LYS A 10 19.96 8.72 -27.60
C LYS A 10 21.44 8.69 -27.25
N VAL A 11 21.78 8.65 -25.96
CA VAL A 11 23.18 8.55 -25.53
C VAL A 11 23.78 7.21 -25.93
N LEU A 12 23.06 6.10 -25.73
CA LEU A 12 23.57 4.78 -26.07
C LEU A 12 23.71 4.58 -27.58
N SER A 13 22.79 5.08 -28.40
CA SER A 13 22.95 5.04 -29.86
C SER A 13 24.14 5.89 -30.34
N TYR A 14 24.43 7.00 -29.66
CA TYR A 14 25.65 7.77 -29.91
C TYR A 14 26.91 6.97 -29.57
N CYS A 15 26.92 6.27 -28.43
CA CYS A 15 28.03 5.40 -28.04
C CYS A 15 28.22 4.24 -29.04
N GLU A 16 27.14 3.63 -29.52
CA GLU A 16 27.19 2.56 -30.54
C GLU A 16 27.77 3.07 -31.87
N ARG A 17 27.47 4.31 -32.26
CA ARG A 17 27.98 4.92 -33.49
C ARG A 17 29.44 5.38 -33.41
N THR A 18 29.87 5.92 -32.26
CA THR A 18 31.21 6.50 -32.09
C THR A 18 32.21 5.53 -31.47
N GLY A 19 31.75 4.49 -30.78
CA GLY A 19 32.59 3.60 -29.99
C GLY A 19 33.18 4.24 -28.73
N SER A 20 32.81 5.49 -28.40
CA SER A 20 33.47 6.25 -27.33
C SER A 20 32.49 6.75 -26.27
N ILE A 21 32.56 6.14 -25.08
CA ILE A 21 31.81 6.58 -23.88
C ILE A 21 32.34 7.93 -23.37
N THR A 22 33.65 8.17 -23.48
CA THR A 22 34.27 9.43 -23.06
C THR A 22 33.74 10.59 -23.89
N GLU A 23 33.65 10.42 -25.21
CA GLU A 23 33.10 11.44 -26.09
C GLU A 23 31.61 11.70 -25.79
N ALA A 24 30.81 10.63 -25.63
CA ALA A 24 29.41 10.76 -25.24
C ALA A 24 29.24 11.51 -23.89
N SER A 25 30.13 11.25 -22.92
CA SER A 25 30.12 11.94 -21.64
C SER A 25 30.33 13.46 -21.80
N HIS A 26 31.24 13.88 -22.67
CA HIS A 26 31.47 15.30 -22.98
C HIS A 26 30.31 15.93 -23.75
N VAL A 27 29.81 15.27 -24.80
CA VAL A 27 28.73 15.79 -25.66
C VAL A 27 27.43 15.96 -24.89
N PHE A 28 27.05 14.95 -24.10
CA PHE A 28 25.79 14.94 -23.36
C PHE A 28 25.92 15.48 -21.93
N GLN A 29 27.12 15.90 -21.51
CA GLN A 29 27.42 16.45 -20.18
C GLN A 29 26.92 15.55 -19.04
N ILE A 30 27.13 14.24 -19.17
CA ILE A 30 26.78 13.25 -18.14
C ILE A 30 28.00 12.44 -17.75
N SER A 31 28.03 11.94 -16.52
CA SER A 31 29.18 11.15 -16.06
C SER A 31 29.30 9.83 -16.84
N ARG A 32 30.54 9.42 -17.14
CA ARG A 32 30.83 8.09 -17.72
C ARG A 32 30.21 6.95 -16.90
N ASN A 33 30.22 7.07 -15.57
CA ASN A 33 29.60 6.09 -14.66
C ASN A 33 28.11 5.90 -14.92
N THR A 34 27.39 6.98 -15.26
CA THR A 34 25.97 6.89 -15.62
C THR A 34 25.77 6.08 -16.90
N ILE A 35 26.60 6.30 -17.91
CA ILE A 35 26.56 5.57 -19.18
C ILE A 35 26.87 4.09 -18.96
N TYR A 36 27.92 3.76 -18.18
CA TYR A 36 28.23 2.38 -17.79
C TYR A 36 27.06 1.72 -17.05
N GLY A 37 26.39 2.45 -16.17
CA GLY A 37 25.20 1.96 -15.47
C GLY A 37 24.07 1.59 -16.42
N TRP A 38 23.85 2.37 -17.49
CA TRP A 38 22.83 2.07 -18.50
C TRP A 38 23.20 0.89 -19.39
N LEU A 39 24.48 0.77 -19.79
CA LEU A 39 24.96 -0.39 -20.54
C LEU A 39 24.76 -1.68 -19.75
N LYS A 40 25.19 -1.69 -18.48
CA LYS A 40 25.01 -2.84 -17.57
C LYS A 40 23.53 -3.17 -17.34
N LEU A 41 22.67 -2.15 -17.28
CA LEU A 41 21.22 -2.34 -17.15
C LEU A 41 20.62 -2.97 -18.42
N LYS A 42 20.99 -2.47 -19.61
CA LYS A 42 20.57 -3.00 -20.91
C LYS A 42 21.03 -4.44 -21.09
N GLU A 43 22.27 -4.76 -20.71
CA GLU A 43 22.81 -6.13 -20.74
C GLU A 43 22.04 -7.07 -19.81
N LYS A 44 21.71 -6.61 -18.59
CA LYS A 44 21.03 -7.46 -17.60
C LYS A 44 19.54 -7.66 -17.87
N THR A 45 18.85 -6.64 -18.37
CA THR A 45 17.37 -6.64 -18.44
C THR A 45 16.80 -6.45 -19.84
N GLY A 46 17.62 -6.12 -20.85
CA GLY A 46 17.16 -5.73 -22.18
C GLY A 46 16.54 -4.33 -22.24
N GLU A 47 16.23 -3.72 -21.09
CA GLU A 47 15.51 -2.45 -20.99
C GLU A 47 16.37 -1.35 -20.37
N LEU A 48 15.95 -0.09 -20.59
CA LEU A 48 16.58 1.10 -20.02
C LEU A 48 15.72 1.79 -18.95
N ASN A 49 14.64 1.14 -18.54
CA ASN A 49 13.68 1.68 -17.59
C ASN A 49 14.34 1.96 -16.23
N HIS A 50 13.92 3.05 -15.57
CA HIS A 50 14.39 3.32 -14.23
C HIS A 50 13.88 2.23 -13.28
N GLN A 51 14.80 1.49 -12.67
CA GLN A 51 14.46 0.49 -11.67
C GLN A 51 14.19 1.16 -10.33
N VAL A 52 12.92 1.28 -9.98
CA VAL A 52 12.51 1.68 -8.64
C VAL A 52 12.73 0.46 -7.74
N LYS A 53 13.76 0.52 -6.89
CA LYS A 53 13.89 -0.48 -5.82
C LYS A 53 12.75 -0.25 -4.84
N GLY A 54 11.88 -1.26 -4.70
CA GLY A 54 10.83 -1.24 -3.70
C GLY A 54 11.39 -0.99 -2.30
N THR A 55 10.60 -0.34 -1.44
CA THR A 55 10.94 -0.19 -0.03
C THR A 55 10.84 -1.53 0.67
N LYS A 56 11.88 -1.92 1.43
CA LYS A 56 11.79 -3.09 2.31
C LYS A 56 10.67 -2.86 3.35
N PRO A 57 9.72 -3.79 3.53
CA PRO A 57 8.74 -3.68 4.61
C PRO A 57 9.49 -3.71 5.95
N ARG A 58 9.35 -2.66 6.77
CA ARG A 58 10.15 -2.50 8.00
C ARG A 58 9.56 -3.18 9.24
N LYS A 59 8.24 -3.42 9.29
CA LYS A 59 7.56 -3.86 10.54
C LYS A 59 6.51 -4.95 10.39
N VAL A 60 5.89 -5.11 9.23
CA VAL A 60 4.76 -6.05 9.06
C VAL A 60 5.07 -6.98 7.89
N ASP A 61 5.15 -8.26 8.20
CA ASP A 61 5.19 -9.34 7.22
C ASP A 61 3.83 -9.42 6.52
N ARG A 62 3.87 -9.27 5.20
CA ARG A 62 2.67 -9.18 4.35
C ARG A 62 2.02 -10.52 4.14
N ASP A 63 2.81 -11.58 4.08
CA ASP A 63 2.30 -12.93 3.87
C ASP A 63 1.65 -13.42 5.18
N ARG A 64 2.30 -13.17 6.33
CA ARG A 64 1.69 -13.44 7.64
C ARG A 64 0.38 -12.67 7.84
N LEU A 65 0.35 -11.37 7.48
CA LEU A 65 -0.88 -10.56 7.57
C LEU A 65 -1.99 -11.10 6.67
N LYS A 66 -1.67 -11.55 5.46
CA LYS A 66 -2.64 -12.13 4.53
C LYS A 66 -3.28 -13.41 5.08
N ASN A 67 -2.46 -14.28 5.67
CA ASN A 67 -2.97 -15.52 6.29
C ASN A 67 -3.89 -15.20 7.47
N TYR A 68 -3.47 -14.30 8.36
CA TYR A 68 -4.28 -13.88 9.50
C TYR A 68 -5.67 -13.35 9.10
N LEU A 69 -5.75 -12.56 8.02
CA LEU A 69 -7.03 -12.03 7.51
C LEU A 69 -7.93 -13.10 6.90
N THR A 70 -7.35 -14.20 6.41
CA THR A 70 -8.12 -15.34 5.89
C THR A 70 -8.83 -16.06 7.04
N ASP A 71 -8.12 -16.23 8.16
CA ASP A 71 -8.65 -16.87 9.35
C ASP A 71 -9.59 -15.95 10.14
N ASN A 72 -9.36 -14.63 10.09
CA ASN A 72 -10.09 -13.62 10.87
C ASN A 72 -10.60 -12.45 9.97
N PRO A 73 -11.63 -12.66 9.15
CA PRO A 73 -12.09 -11.67 8.17
C PRO A 73 -12.71 -10.41 8.78
N ASP A 74 -13.25 -10.51 10.00
CA ASP A 74 -13.92 -9.42 10.72
C ASP A 74 -13.04 -8.81 11.85
N ALA A 75 -11.75 -9.17 11.93
CA ALA A 75 -10.86 -8.67 12.97
C ALA A 75 -10.69 -7.14 12.94
N TYR A 76 -10.66 -6.54 14.12
CA TYR A 76 -10.39 -5.12 14.29
C TYR A 76 -8.90 -4.81 14.10
N LEU A 77 -8.60 -3.58 13.64
CA LEU A 77 -7.22 -3.12 13.48
C LEU A 77 -6.39 -3.24 14.76
N THR A 78 -7.03 -3.09 15.93
CA THR A 78 -6.40 -3.22 17.25
C THR A 78 -6.03 -4.66 17.58
N GLU A 79 -6.86 -5.64 17.21
CA GLU A 79 -6.60 -7.07 17.44
C GLU A 79 -5.44 -7.54 16.57
N ILE A 80 -5.46 -7.18 15.29
CA ILE A 80 -4.36 -7.43 14.35
C ILE A 80 -3.09 -6.76 14.85
N ALA A 81 -3.18 -5.54 15.36
CA ALA A 81 -2.00 -4.81 15.84
C ALA A 81 -1.35 -5.48 17.07
N SER A 82 -2.16 -5.99 18.00
CA SER A 82 -1.69 -6.75 19.16
C SER A 82 -0.96 -8.04 18.75
N GLU A 83 -1.53 -8.80 17.81
CA GLU A 83 -0.92 -10.03 17.28
C GLU A 83 0.43 -9.78 16.58
N PHE A 84 0.54 -8.65 15.88
CA PHE A 84 1.74 -8.27 15.14
C PHE A 84 2.71 -7.39 15.96
N GLY A 85 2.41 -7.12 17.24
CA GLY A 85 3.24 -6.32 18.13
C GLY A 85 3.53 -4.91 17.59
N CYS A 86 2.54 -4.27 16.94
CA CYS A 86 2.73 -2.96 16.30
C CYS A 86 1.57 -2.00 16.62
N HIS A 87 1.69 -0.74 16.18
CA HIS A 87 0.61 0.24 16.37
C HIS A 87 -0.50 0.01 15.33
N PRO A 88 -1.81 0.16 15.66
CA PRO A 88 -2.93 -0.04 14.72
C PRO A 88 -2.82 0.73 13.40
N THR A 89 -2.25 1.93 13.44
CA THR A 89 -1.97 2.74 12.24
C THR A 89 -1.01 2.04 11.26
N THR A 90 -0.07 1.24 11.76
CA THR A 90 0.85 0.45 10.94
C THR A 90 0.09 -0.61 10.14
N ILE A 91 -0.86 -1.30 10.78
CA ILE A 91 -1.76 -2.25 10.12
C ILE A 91 -2.65 -1.52 9.11
N HIS A 92 -3.21 -0.36 9.46
CA HIS A 92 -4.02 0.43 8.52
C HIS A 92 -3.28 0.74 7.21
N TYR A 93 -2.06 1.30 7.30
CA TYR A 93 -1.25 1.57 6.10
C TYR A 93 -0.81 0.29 5.40
N ALA A 94 -0.60 -0.79 6.15
CA ALA A 94 -0.29 -2.08 5.57
C ALA A 94 -1.44 -2.59 4.69
N LEU A 95 -2.65 -2.69 5.24
CA LEU A 95 -3.84 -3.11 4.52
C LEU A 95 -4.13 -2.23 3.30
N LYS A 96 -4.00 -0.90 3.45
CA LYS A 96 -4.17 0.05 2.35
C LYS A 96 -3.19 -0.20 1.20
N ALA A 97 -1.91 -0.43 1.50
CA ALA A 97 -0.89 -0.74 0.49
C ALA A 97 -1.12 -2.08 -0.22
N MET A 98 -1.79 -3.04 0.45
CA MET A 98 -2.18 -4.33 -0.12
C MET A 98 -3.52 -4.29 -0.86
N GLY A 99 -4.22 -3.15 -0.88
CA GLY A 99 -5.53 -3.01 -1.54
C GLY A 99 -6.71 -3.58 -0.75
N TYR A 100 -6.54 -3.92 0.53
CA TYR A 100 -7.63 -4.41 1.37
C TYR A 100 -8.53 -3.25 1.79
N THR A 101 -9.84 -3.42 1.59
CA THR A 101 -10.86 -2.45 2.00
C THR A 101 -11.97 -3.17 2.76
N ARG A 102 -12.45 -2.56 3.85
CA ARG A 102 -13.62 -3.07 4.56
C ARG A 102 -14.86 -2.83 3.69
N LYS A 103 -15.53 -3.90 3.26
CA LYS A 103 -16.84 -3.79 2.64
C LYS A 103 -17.85 -3.30 3.68
N LYS A 104 -18.57 -2.21 3.36
CA LYS A 104 -19.71 -1.80 4.19
C LYS A 104 -20.81 -2.84 3.99
N LYS A 105 -21.30 -3.42 5.07
CA LYS A 105 -22.56 -4.17 5.03
C LYS A 105 -23.65 -3.14 4.73
N ASN A 106 -24.52 -3.43 3.76
CA ASN A 106 -25.73 -2.64 3.59
C ASN A 106 -26.48 -2.72 4.90
N HIS A 107 -26.87 -1.57 5.47
CA HIS A 107 -27.73 -1.57 6.65
C HIS A 107 -29.01 -2.30 6.26
N THR A 108 -29.14 -3.53 6.74
CA THR A 108 -30.39 -4.25 6.76
C THR A 108 -31.20 -3.59 7.86
N TYR A 109 -32.02 -2.61 7.47
CA TYR A 109 -33.14 -2.24 8.30
C TYR A 109 -33.91 -3.53 8.60
N TYR A 110 -33.85 -3.99 9.85
CA TYR A 110 -34.74 -5.02 10.34
C TYR A 110 -35.84 -4.27 11.09
N GLU A 111 -37.09 -4.49 10.71
CA GLU A 111 -38.20 -4.05 11.53
C GLU A 111 -37.98 -4.58 12.95
N GLN A 112 -38.01 -3.68 13.91
CA GLN A 112 -37.88 -4.07 15.31
C GLN A 112 -39.06 -4.98 15.65
N ASP A 113 -38.77 -6.11 16.30
CA ASP A 113 -39.79 -7.00 16.81
C ASP A 113 -40.79 -6.20 17.67
N PRO A 114 -42.07 -6.10 17.24
CA PRO A 114 -43.05 -5.23 17.87
C PRO A 114 -43.28 -5.60 19.34
N GLU A 115 -43.07 -6.87 19.73
CA GLU A 115 -43.18 -7.31 21.12
C GLU A 115 -42.06 -6.73 21.99
N LYS A 116 -40.82 -6.74 21.48
CA LYS A 116 -39.66 -6.15 22.18
C LYS A 116 -39.78 -4.64 22.30
N VAL A 117 -40.30 -3.98 21.27
CA VAL A 117 -40.57 -2.53 21.29
C VAL A 117 -41.65 -2.21 22.33
N ALA A 118 -42.76 -2.95 22.34
CA ALA A 118 -43.83 -2.77 23.30
C ALA A 118 -43.36 -3.00 24.74
N LEU A 119 -42.54 -4.04 24.97
CA LEU A 119 -41.95 -4.33 26.28
C LEU A 119 -41.02 -3.20 26.75
N PHE A 120 -40.15 -2.71 25.86
CA PHE A 120 -39.28 -1.57 26.17
C PHE A 120 -40.08 -0.31 26.50
N LEU A 121 -41.10 0.03 25.71
CA LEU A 121 -41.95 1.20 25.96
C LEU A 121 -42.74 1.08 27.26
N LYS A 122 -43.21 -0.11 27.61
CA LYS A 122 -43.88 -0.38 28.89
C LYS A 122 -42.92 -0.15 30.07
N ASN A 123 -41.72 -0.72 29.99
CA ASN A 123 -40.67 -0.53 31.01
C ASN A 123 -40.22 0.94 31.09
N PHE A 124 -40.09 1.63 29.96
CA PHE A 124 -39.71 3.04 29.92
C PHE A 124 -40.78 3.93 30.56
N ASN A 125 -42.05 3.69 30.26
CA ASN A 125 -43.15 4.45 30.84
C ASN A 125 -43.32 4.19 32.33
N SER A 126 -43.09 2.97 32.82
CA SER A 126 -43.11 2.71 34.27
C SER A 126 -41.98 3.42 35.03
N LEU A 127 -40.89 3.75 34.34
CA LEU A 127 -39.75 4.48 34.91
C LEU A 127 -39.91 6.01 34.83
N LYS A 128 -40.87 6.54 34.06
CA LYS A 128 -41.08 8.00 33.90
C LYS A 128 -41.51 8.72 35.18
N HIS A 129 -42.02 7.98 36.16
CA HIS A 129 -42.44 8.54 37.46
C HIS A 129 -41.30 8.62 38.48
N LEU A 130 -40.15 8.01 38.17
CA LEU A 130 -38.95 8.14 38.97
C LEU A 130 -38.28 9.46 38.58
N ALA A 131 -38.24 10.41 39.52
CA ALA A 131 -37.52 11.65 39.33
C ALA A 131 -36.03 11.33 39.06
N PRO A 132 -35.37 11.98 38.08
CA PRO A 132 -33.94 11.84 37.91
C PRO A 132 -33.24 12.33 39.18
N VAL A 133 -32.31 11.51 39.71
CA VAL A 133 -31.39 11.89 40.78
C VAL A 133 -30.32 12.83 40.24
#